data_AF-A0A3A1NHA5-F1
#
_entry.id   AF-A0A3A1NHA5-F1
#
_cell.length_a   1.000
_cell.length_b   1.000
_cell.length_c   1.000
_cell.angle_alpha   90.00
_cell.angle_beta   90.00
_cell.angle_gamma   90.00
#
_symmetry.space_group_name_H-M   'P 1'
#
loop_
_entity.id
_entity.type
_entity.pdbx_description
1 polymer ?
#
loop_
_entity_poly.entity_id
_entity_poly.type
_entity_poly.pdbx_seq_one_letter_code
_entity_poly.pdbx_strand_id
1 'polypeptide(L)'
;MKSHFKADLSKEKKLTPLLDHYYKNRLKHYGFERISDLRLQKAGVDLILTDLKNNTKYYVDEKAQLDYVNESLPTFAFELFYRKNGKIKEGWFLDHSKKTHFYALVTSIFSDEEDTFTSCNITFVNREKLIAHLSQKGLTQKFLKEISLVHKEIHGKMELKELHPKKEGYLFFSTQNKAEKPINLILKLEFLEKIGMAKRLV
;
A
#
# COMPACT_ATOMS: atom_id res chain seq x y z
N MET A 1 -5.26 -6.08 23.97
CA MET A 1 -5.42 -5.74 22.53
C MET A 1 -5.92 -6.99 21.81
N LYS A 2 -7.22 -7.09 21.51
CA LYS A 2 -7.75 -8.21 20.72
C LYS A 2 -7.35 -7.98 19.25
N SER A 3 -6.86 -9.01 18.58
CA SER A 3 -6.49 -8.93 17.17
C SER A 3 -7.75 -8.68 16.33
N HIS A 4 -7.79 -7.55 15.61
CA HIS A 4 -8.87 -7.17 14.68
C HIS A 4 -8.78 -7.90 13.31
N PHE A 5 -7.80 -8.79 13.15
CA PHE A 5 -7.48 -9.47 11.88
C PHE A 5 -8.69 -10.09 11.16
N LYS A 6 -9.61 -10.73 11.91
CA LYS A 6 -10.81 -11.33 11.30
C LYS A 6 -11.81 -10.28 10.80
N ALA A 7 -11.93 -9.16 11.51
CA ALA A 7 -12.80 -8.06 11.11
C ALA A 7 -12.21 -7.33 9.90
N ASP A 8 -10.90 -7.09 9.89
CA ASP A 8 -10.19 -6.45 8.76
C ASP A 8 -10.32 -7.31 7.49
N LEU A 9 -10.08 -8.62 7.60
CA LEU A 9 -10.24 -9.57 6.50
C LEU A 9 -11.69 -9.61 5.97
N SER A 10 -12.68 -9.45 6.86
CA SER A 10 -14.09 -9.42 6.45
C SER A 10 -14.44 -8.17 5.65
N LYS A 11 -13.86 -7.01 5.99
CA LYS A 11 -14.07 -5.75 5.27
C LYS A 11 -13.38 -5.74 3.91
N GLU A 12 -12.16 -6.23 3.81
CA GLU A 12 -11.44 -6.39 2.52
C GLU A 12 -12.24 -7.25 1.54
N LYS A 13 -12.80 -8.37 2.04
CA LYS A 13 -13.62 -9.26 1.22
C LYS A 13 -14.90 -8.58 0.72
N LYS A 14 -15.51 -7.71 1.52
CA LYS A 14 -16.70 -6.94 1.13
C LYS A 14 -16.40 -5.82 0.14
N LEU A 15 -15.17 -5.30 0.10
CA LEU A 15 -14.72 -4.31 -0.88
C LEU A 15 -14.46 -4.94 -2.26
N THR A 16 -14.07 -6.21 -2.30
CA THR A 16 -13.68 -6.93 -3.53
C THR A 16 -14.67 -6.80 -4.70
N PRO A 17 -16.00 -6.96 -4.53
CA PRO A 17 -16.95 -6.84 -5.64
C PRO A 17 -16.91 -5.47 -6.34
N LEU A 18 -16.69 -4.39 -5.57
CA LEU A 18 -16.56 -3.04 -6.11
C LEU A 18 -15.26 -2.88 -6.92
N LEU A 19 -14.15 -3.41 -6.41
CA LEU A 19 -12.86 -3.37 -7.11
C LEU A 19 -12.91 -4.17 -8.42
N ASP A 20 -13.44 -5.41 -8.36
CA ASP A 20 -13.66 -6.27 -9.52
C ASP A 20 -14.48 -5.57 -10.61
N HIS A 21 -15.54 -4.87 -10.20
CA HIS A 21 -16.37 -4.09 -11.12
C HIS A 21 -15.54 -2.99 -11.81
N TYR A 22 -14.74 -2.23 -11.07
CA TYR A 22 -13.88 -1.20 -11.65
C TYR A 22 -12.82 -1.76 -12.58
N TYR A 23 -12.13 -2.84 -12.22
CA TYR A 23 -11.13 -3.43 -13.10
C TYR A 23 -11.73 -3.93 -14.40
N LYS A 24 -12.82 -4.70 -14.33
CA LYS A 24 -13.51 -5.22 -15.52
C LYS A 24 -13.98 -4.11 -16.47
N ASN A 25 -14.48 -3.01 -15.92
CA ASN A 25 -15.07 -1.94 -16.73
C ASN A 25 -14.06 -0.90 -17.23
N ARG A 26 -12.97 -0.67 -16.50
CA ARG A 26 -11.99 0.38 -16.80
C ARG A 26 -10.73 -0.16 -17.49
N LEU A 27 -10.32 -1.41 -17.23
CA LEU A 27 -9.09 -2.00 -17.79
C LEU A 27 -9.37 -2.85 -19.04
N LYS A 28 -10.02 -2.28 -20.05
CA LYS A 28 -10.46 -3.00 -21.26
C LYS A 28 -9.34 -3.66 -22.09
N HIS A 29 -8.10 -3.21 -21.91
CA HIS A 29 -6.93 -3.75 -22.61
C HIS A 29 -6.19 -4.83 -21.79
N TYR A 30 -6.73 -5.22 -20.63
CA TYR A 30 -6.14 -6.21 -19.76
C TYR A 30 -7.13 -7.33 -19.45
N GLY A 31 -6.66 -8.57 -19.52
CA GLY A 31 -7.29 -9.70 -18.85
C GLY A 31 -7.14 -9.56 -17.34
N PHE A 32 -8.19 -9.92 -16.61
CA PHE A 32 -8.25 -9.82 -15.15
C PHE A 32 -8.43 -11.21 -14.54
N GLU A 33 -7.55 -11.58 -13.62
CA GLU A 33 -7.60 -12.85 -12.87
C GLU A 33 -7.44 -12.56 -11.38
N ARG A 34 -8.45 -12.92 -10.57
CA ARG A 34 -8.40 -12.83 -9.11
C ARG A 34 -7.66 -14.05 -8.55
N ILE A 35 -6.71 -13.85 -7.64
CA ILE A 35 -5.90 -14.93 -7.08
C ILE A 35 -6.44 -15.36 -5.73
N SER A 36 -6.75 -16.66 -5.63
CA SER A 36 -7.15 -17.34 -4.37
C SER A 36 -6.05 -18.25 -3.82
N ASP A 37 -4.97 -18.49 -4.57
CA ASP A 37 -3.82 -19.27 -4.09
C ASP A 37 -3.11 -18.54 -2.94
N LEU A 38 -3.13 -19.16 -1.76
CA LEU A 38 -2.59 -18.58 -0.53
C LEU A 38 -1.08 -18.28 -0.60
N ARG A 39 -0.31 -19.02 -1.42
CA ARG A 39 1.13 -18.79 -1.54
C ARG A 39 1.39 -17.53 -2.36
N LEU A 40 0.64 -17.32 -3.44
CA LEU A 40 0.69 -16.11 -4.25
C LEU A 40 0.20 -14.89 -3.47
N GLN A 41 -0.92 -15.00 -2.75
CA GLN A 41 -1.40 -13.91 -1.88
C GLN A 41 -0.35 -13.52 -0.82
N LYS A 42 0.27 -14.51 -0.16
CA LYS A 42 1.39 -14.25 0.78
C LYS A 42 2.59 -13.59 0.10
N ALA A 43 2.80 -13.84 -1.18
CA ALA A 43 3.82 -13.18 -1.99
C ALA A 43 3.40 -11.79 -2.51
N GLY A 44 2.25 -11.25 -2.08
CA GLY A 44 1.75 -9.93 -2.48
C GLY A 44 1.13 -9.94 -3.87
N VAL A 45 0.28 -10.93 -4.16
CA VAL A 45 -0.45 -11.02 -5.43
C VAL A 45 -1.91 -11.35 -5.15
N ASP A 46 -2.76 -10.33 -5.20
CA ASP A 46 -4.21 -10.47 -5.05
C ASP A 46 -4.90 -10.67 -6.40
N LEU A 47 -4.31 -10.13 -7.46
CA LEU A 47 -4.79 -10.29 -8.83
C LEU A 47 -3.65 -10.22 -9.85
N ILE A 48 -3.90 -10.78 -11.02
CA ILE A 48 -3.01 -10.72 -12.18
C ILE A 48 -3.72 -9.96 -13.28
N LEU A 49 -3.05 -8.93 -13.81
CA LEU A 49 -3.46 -8.24 -15.02
C LEU A 49 -2.62 -8.77 -16.18
N THR A 50 -3.26 -9.19 -17.27
CA THR A 50 -2.56 -9.68 -18.47
C THR A 50 -2.81 -8.70 -19.62
N ASP A 51 -1.79 -8.02 -20.12
CA ASP A 51 -1.91 -7.15 -21.30
C ASP A 51 -2.35 -7.99 -22.51
N LEU A 52 -3.52 -7.68 -23.06
CA LEU A 52 -4.13 -8.47 -24.14
C LEU A 52 -3.39 -8.32 -25.49
N LYS A 53 -2.51 -7.32 -25.63
CA LYS A 53 -1.73 -7.10 -26.86
C LYS A 53 -0.51 -8.01 -26.93
N ASN A 54 0.17 -8.24 -25.81
CA ASN A 54 1.47 -8.91 -25.76
C ASN A 54 1.57 -10.04 -24.73
N ASN A 55 0.47 -10.36 -24.03
CA ASN A 55 0.39 -11.37 -22.97
C ASN A 55 1.32 -11.13 -21.76
N THR A 56 1.82 -9.91 -21.56
CA THR A 56 2.62 -9.57 -20.38
C THR A 56 1.76 -9.63 -19.13
N LYS A 57 2.22 -10.34 -18.10
CA LYS A 57 1.54 -10.46 -16.82
C LYS A 57 2.09 -9.46 -15.80
N TYR A 58 1.18 -8.79 -15.12
CA TYR A 58 1.47 -7.88 -14.03
C TYR A 58 0.83 -8.37 -12.75
N TYR A 59 1.65 -8.54 -11.71
CA TYR A 59 1.22 -8.98 -10.40
C TYR A 59 0.87 -7.77 -9.55
N VAL A 60 -0.37 -7.74 -9.06
CA VAL A 60 -0.93 -6.59 -8.36
C VAL A 60 -1.31 -6.99 -6.94
N ASP A 61 -0.93 -6.14 -6.00
CA ASP A 61 -1.23 -6.25 -4.58
C ASP A 61 -2.19 -5.12 -4.20
N GLU A 62 -3.36 -5.44 -3.68
CA GLU A 62 -4.36 -4.47 -3.24
C GLU A 62 -4.03 -4.01 -1.82
N LYS A 63 -4.11 -2.70 -1.60
CA LYS A 63 -3.88 -2.08 -0.29
C LYS A 63 -4.95 -1.03 -0.07
N ALA A 64 -5.80 -1.21 0.93
CA ALA A 64 -6.97 -0.36 1.15
C ALA A 64 -6.90 0.42 2.47
N GLN A 65 -7.43 1.65 2.48
CA GLN A 65 -7.56 2.50 3.66
C GLN A 65 -8.89 2.24 4.40
N LEU A 66 -9.16 0.99 4.78
CA LEU A 66 -10.43 0.60 5.41
C LEU A 66 -10.68 1.21 6.80
N ASP A 67 -9.63 1.71 7.46
CA ASP A 67 -9.75 2.48 8.70
C ASP A 67 -10.33 3.90 8.48
N TYR A 68 -10.43 4.35 7.22
CA TYR A 68 -10.84 5.69 6.81
C TYR A 68 -12.04 5.66 5.85
N VAL A 69 -12.96 4.72 6.04
CA VAL A 69 -14.22 4.68 5.28
C VAL A 69 -15.00 5.97 5.54
N ASN A 70 -15.57 6.54 4.48
CA ASN A 70 -16.23 7.84 4.42
C ASN A 70 -15.30 9.05 4.66
N GLU A 71 -13.99 8.83 4.63
CA GLU A 71 -12.97 9.89 4.66
C GLU A 71 -12.07 9.83 3.42
N SER A 72 -11.63 11.00 2.95
CA SER A 72 -10.72 11.13 1.81
C SER A 72 -9.37 11.65 2.25
N LEU A 73 -8.40 10.74 2.37
CA LEU A 73 -7.02 11.10 2.70
C LEU A 73 -6.18 11.35 1.45
N PRO A 74 -5.39 12.43 1.40
CA PRO A 74 -4.50 12.72 0.26
C PRO A 74 -3.17 11.94 0.32
N THR A 75 -3.07 10.91 1.17
CA THR A 75 -1.84 10.18 1.46
C THR A 75 -2.08 8.69 1.56
N PHE A 76 -1.04 7.90 1.33
CA PHE A 76 -1.03 6.47 1.63
C PHE A 76 0.16 6.09 2.50
N ALA A 77 -0.02 5.08 3.35
CA ALA A 77 1.02 4.55 4.24
C ALA A 77 1.69 3.32 3.61
N PHE A 78 3.00 3.38 3.40
CA PHE A 78 3.81 2.27 2.90
C PHE A 78 4.59 1.66 4.06
N GLU A 79 4.29 0.41 4.42
CA GLU A 79 4.92 -0.24 5.57
C GLU A 79 6.37 -0.61 5.26
N LEU A 80 7.29 0.03 5.98
CA LEU A 80 8.72 -0.19 5.82
C LEU A 80 9.20 -1.34 6.70
N PHE A 81 8.81 -1.30 7.97
CA PHE A 81 9.26 -2.25 8.99
C PHE A 81 8.20 -2.41 10.07
N TYR A 82 8.23 -3.56 10.74
CA TYR A 82 7.44 -3.84 11.94
C TYR A 82 8.23 -4.75 12.89
N ARG A 83 7.79 -4.82 14.14
CA ARG A 83 8.34 -5.70 15.17
C ARG A 83 7.46 -6.94 15.32
N LYS A 84 8.09 -8.11 15.32
CA LYS A 84 7.44 -9.39 15.61
C LYS A 84 8.39 -10.28 16.39
N ASN A 85 7.91 -10.80 17.53
CA ASN A 85 8.69 -11.64 18.45
C ASN A 85 10.05 -11.00 18.82
N GLY A 86 10.04 -9.70 19.14
CA GLY A 86 11.24 -8.94 19.51
C GLY A 86 12.21 -8.61 18.37
N LYS A 87 11.93 -9.05 17.14
CA LYS A 87 12.79 -8.82 15.95
C LYS A 87 12.14 -7.81 15.01
N ILE A 88 12.96 -6.96 14.38
CA ILE A 88 12.51 -6.11 13.28
C ILE A 88 12.38 -6.96 12.02
N LYS A 89 11.28 -6.80 11.31
CA LYS A 89 10.93 -7.43 10.04
C LYS A 89 10.69 -6.36 8.99
N GLU A 90 10.95 -6.73 7.73
CA GLU A 90 10.63 -5.89 6.58
C GLU A 90 9.12 -5.87 6.39
N GLY A 91 8.58 -4.66 6.24
CA GLY A 91 7.20 -4.43 5.86
C GLY A 91 6.99 -4.71 4.38
N TRP A 92 5.74 -4.86 3.98
CA TRP A 92 5.37 -5.31 2.63
C TRP A 92 5.93 -4.43 1.49
N PHE A 93 6.28 -3.17 1.75
CA PHE A 93 6.83 -2.29 0.74
C PHE A 93 8.27 -2.65 0.38
N LEU A 94 9.10 -2.92 1.39
CA LEU A 94 10.54 -3.18 1.24
C LEU A 94 10.89 -4.67 1.17
N ASP A 95 9.94 -5.56 1.43
CA ASP A 95 10.15 -7.01 1.43
C ASP A 95 10.45 -7.54 0.01
N HIS A 96 11.69 -7.97 -0.23
CA HIS A 96 12.14 -8.48 -1.53
C HIS A 96 11.53 -9.83 -1.91
N SER A 97 10.92 -10.55 -0.96
CA SER A 97 10.22 -11.80 -1.25
C SER A 97 8.88 -11.57 -1.96
N LYS A 98 8.39 -10.31 -2.00
CA LYS A 98 7.16 -9.94 -2.68
C LYS A 98 7.36 -9.92 -4.20
N LYS A 99 6.41 -10.55 -4.90
CA LYS A 99 6.34 -10.61 -6.37
C LYS A 99 5.60 -9.43 -6.99
N THR A 100 5.09 -8.51 -6.16
CA THR A 100 4.28 -7.38 -6.57
C THR A 100 5.00 -6.48 -7.57
N HIS A 101 4.39 -6.25 -8.73
CA HIS A 101 4.82 -5.23 -9.71
C HIS A 101 4.14 -3.89 -9.42
N PHE A 102 2.84 -3.93 -9.12
CA PHE A 102 2.04 -2.73 -8.82
C PHE A 102 1.26 -2.88 -7.52
N TYR A 103 1.18 -1.81 -6.75
CA TYR A 103 0.17 -1.69 -5.70
C TYR A 103 -1.07 -1.04 -6.29
N ALA A 104 -2.24 -1.63 -6.05
CA ALA A 104 -3.53 -0.97 -6.24
C ALA A 104 -3.94 -0.32 -4.91
N LEU A 105 -3.63 0.96 -4.76
CA LEU A 105 -3.97 1.73 -3.57
C LEU A 105 -5.43 2.15 -3.62
N VAL A 106 -6.23 1.62 -2.70
CA VAL A 106 -7.65 1.92 -2.59
C VAL A 106 -7.87 2.96 -1.50
N THR A 107 -8.36 4.13 -1.90
CA THR A 107 -8.58 5.30 -1.04
C THR A 107 -9.95 5.90 -1.28
N SER A 108 -10.35 6.89 -0.45
CA SER A 108 -11.66 7.55 -0.56
C SER A 108 -12.80 6.54 -0.66
N ILE A 109 -12.80 5.55 0.23
CA ILE A 109 -13.75 4.45 0.22
C ILE A 109 -15.04 4.95 0.89
N PHE A 110 -16.15 4.95 0.17
CA PHE A 110 -17.46 5.37 0.68
C PHE A 110 -18.41 4.19 0.81
N SER A 111 -19.25 4.25 1.85
CA SER A 111 -20.22 3.22 2.20
C SER A 111 -21.50 3.92 2.68
N ASP A 112 -22.62 3.65 2.01
CA ASP A 112 -23.92 4.25 2.32
C ASP A 112 -24.65 3.49 3.44
N GLU A 113 -24.33 2.21 3.58
CA GLU A 113 -24.81 1.31 4.63
C GLU A 113 -23.63 0.54 5.24
N GLU A 114 -23.84 -0.17 6.34
CA GLU A 114 -22.78 -0.94 7.01
C GLU A 114 -22.18 -1.99 6.07
N ASP A 115 -20.90 -1.79 5.74
CA ASP A 115 -20.09 -2.63 4.87
C ASP A 115 -20.61 -2.84 3.43
N THR A 116 -21.45 -1.93 2.92
CA THR A 116 -21.83 -1.84 1.51
C THR A 116 -21.10 -0.68 0.84
N PHE A 117 -19.94 -0.98 0.26
CA PHE A 117 -19.11 0.03 -0.39
C PHE A 117 -19.70 0.49 -1.73
N THR A 118 -19.89 1.79 -1.89
CA THR A 118 -20.55 2.40 -3.05
C THR A 118 -19.57 3.04 -4.02
N SER A 119 -18.45 3.57 -3.51
CA SER A 119 -17.39 4.11 -4.37
C SER A 119 -16.02 4.06 -3.70
N CYS A 120 -14.97 4.06 -4.52
CA CYS A 120 -13.60 4.26 -4.07
C CYS A 120 -12.73 4.77 -5.22
N ASN A 121 -11.56 5.30 -4.87
CA ASN A 121 -10.50 5.60 -5.82
C ASN A 121 -9.52 4.44 -5.87
N ILE A 122 -8.98 4.16 -7.06
CA ILE A 122 -7.90 3.18 -7.22
C ILE A 122 -6.73 3.86 -7.89
N THR A 123 -5.58 3.85 -7.24
CA THR A 123 -4.33 4.39 -7.77
C THR A 123 -3.29 3.29 -7.90
N PHE A 124 -2.86 2.99 -9.13
CA PHE A 124 -1.78 2.04 -9.36
C PHE A 124 -0.44 2.70 -9.15
N VAL A 125 0.42 2.09 -8.34
CA VAL A 125 1.80 2.53 -8.08
C VAL A 125 2.77 1.47 -8.55
N ASN A 126 3.71 1.83 -9.42
CA ASN A 126 4.78 0.92 -9.83
C ASN A 126 5.80 0.77 -8.70
N ARG A 127 5.90 -0.43 -8.12
CA ARG A 127 6.74 -0.70 -6.96
C ARG A 127 8.22 -0.44 -7.24
N GLU A 128 8.73 -1.03 -8.32
CA GLU A 128 10.16 -0.96 -8.66
C GLU A 128 10.58 0.49 -8.93
N LYS A 129 9.80 1.21 -9.74
CA LYS A 129 10.09 2.62 -10.04
C LYS A 129 10.06 3.47 -8.78
N LEU A 130 9.10 3.25 -7.88
CA LEU A 130 9.02 4.02 -6.63
C LEU A 130 10.23 3.73 -5.72
N ILE A 131 10.62 2.46 -5.54
CA ILE A 131 11.81 2.09 -4.77
C ILE A 131 13.07 2.71 -5.38
N ALA A 132 13.22 2.64 -6.71
CA ALA A 132 14.34 3.26 -7.41
C ALA A 132 14.38 4.78 -7.20
N HIS A 133 13.24 5.47 -7.31
CA HIS A 133 13.14 6.91 -7.08
C HIS A 133 13.51 7.30 -5.63
N LEU A 134 13.01 6.55 -4.64
CA LEU A 134 13.35 6.78 -3.23
C LEU A 134 14.86 6.55 -2.99
N SER A 135 15.43 5.51 -3.59
CA SER A 135 16.87 5.24 -3.52
C SER A 135 17.71 6.38 -4.12
N GLN A 136 17.31 6.93 -5.26
CA GLN A 136 17.96 8.10 -5.88
C GLN A 136 17.92 9.36 -5.00
N LYS A 137 16.87 9.51 -4.17
CA LYS A 137 16.77 10.56 -3.15
C LYS A 137 17.61 10.28 -1.89
N GLY A 138 18.30 9.14 -1.80
CA GLY A 138 19.07 8.72 -0.63
C GLY A 138 18.27 7.89 0.39
N LEU A 139 16.97 7.67 0.15
CA LEU A 139 16.09 6.87 1.00
C LEU A 139 16.22 5.38 0.71
N THR A 140 17.45 4.88 0.83
CA THR A 140 17.75 3.45 0.65
C THR A 140 17.18 2.62 1.80
N GLN A 141 16.93 1.32 1.55
CA GLN A 141 16.50 0.39 2.61
C GLN A 141 17.47 0.36 3.79
N LYS A 142 18.79 0.44 3.54
CA LYS A 142 19.81 0.51 4.58
C LYS A 142 19.62 1.75 5.46
N PHE A 143 19.50 2.92 4.84
CA PHE A 143 19.28 4.19 5.54
C PHE A 143 17.98 4.18 6.37
N LEU A 144 16.87 3.73 5.77
CA LEU A 144 15.58 3.63 6.47
C LEU A 144 15.64 2.64 7.65
N LYS A 145 16.39 1.55 7.50
CA LYS A 145 16.62 0.58 8.59
C LYS A 145 17.45 1.18 9.72
N GLU A 146 18.49 1.95 9.41
CA GLU A 146 19.29 2.66 10.41
C GLU A 146 18.42 3.67 11.19
N ILE A 147 17.61 4.47 10.49
CA ILE A 147 16.63 5.36 11.11
C ILE A 147 15.69 4.59 12.04
N SER A 148 15.18 3.43 11.60
CA SER A 148 14.26 2.60 12.40
C SER A 148 14.86 2.12 13.72
N LEU A 149 16.19 1.91 13.75
CA LEU A 149 16.92 1.44 14.92
C LEU A 149 17.25 2.60 15.88
N VAL A 150 17.65 3.75 15.33
CA VAL A 150 17.98 4.95 16.12
C VAL A 150 16.73 5.50 16.80
N HIS A 151 15.60 5.54 16.09
CA HIS A 151 14.37 6.18 16.55
C HIS A 151 13.31 5.18 17.03
N LYS A 152 13.76 4.02 17.52
CA LYS A 152 12.92 2.86 17.84
C LYS A 152 11.84 3.09 18.92
N GLU A 153 11.96 4.15 19.72
CA GLU A 153 11.02 4.54 20.79
C GLU A 153 10.22 5.82 20.47
N ILE A 154 10.45 6.46 19.33
CA ILE A 154 9.67 7.64 18.91
C ILE A 154 8.26 7.21 18.55
N HIS A 155 7.26 8.03 18.90
CA HIS A 155 5.90 7.91 18.42
C HIS A 155 5.52 9.13 17.58
N GLY A 156 4.82 8.91 16.46
CA GLY A 156 4.30 9.98 15.63
C GLY A 156 5.15 10.31 14.40
N LYS A 157 4.96 11.53 13.89
CA LYS A 157 5.55 12.01 12.64
C LYS A 157 7.03 12.35 12.80
N MET A 158 7.84 11.95 11.83
CA MET A 158 9.23 12.35 11.67
C MET A 158 9.46 12.82 10.24
N GLU A 159 10.07 14.00 10.10
CA GLU A 159 10.40 14.57 8.81
C GLU A 159 11.73 14.00 8.28
N LEU A 160 11.81 13.82 6.97
CA LEU A 160 13.01 13.39 6.27
C LEU A 160 13.53 14.58 5.47
N LYS A 161 14.82 14.88 5.56
CA LYS A 161 15.42 16.00 4.79
C LYS A 161 15.29 15.79 3.28
N GLU A 162 15.18 14.53 2.85
CA GLU A 162 15.02 14.10 1.46
C GLU A 162 13.60 14.32 0.92
N LEU A 163 12.62 14.58 1.80
CA LEU A 163 11.21 14.75 1.42
C LEU A 163 10.61 16.02 1.99
N HIS A 164 9.90 16.78 1.15
CA HIS A 164 9.13 17.91 1.66
C HIS A 164 7.89 17.41 2.44
N PRO A 165 7.76 17.66 3.76
CA PRO A 165 6.80 16.97 4.63
C PRO A 165 5.32 17.24 4.27
N LYS A 166 5.01 18.41 3.69
CA LYS A 166 3.64 18.75 3.27
C LYS A 166 3.30 18.34 1.84
N LYS A 167 4.31 18.15 0.99
CA LYS A 167 4.13 17.99 -0.47
C LYS A 167 4.50 16.60 -0.95
N GLU A 168 5.45 15.93 -0.32
CA GLU A 168 5.97 14.63 -0.74
C GLU A 168 5.65 13.55 0.29
N GLY A 169 6.19 13.63 1.50
CA GLY A 169 5.97 12.60 2.51
C GLY A 169 6.81 12.73 3.77
N TYR A 170 6.63 11.78 4.69
CA TYR A 170 7.30 11.72 6.00
C TYR A 170 7.25 10.30 6.57
N LEU A 171 8.01 10.02 7.64
CA LEU A 171 7.91 8.77 8.38
C LEU A 171 6.89 8.89 9.52
N PHE A 172 6.18 7.80 9.79
CA PHE A 172 5.28 7.70 10.94
C PHE A 172 5.57 6.45 11.77
N PHE A 173 5.83 6.66 13.05
CA PHE A 173 6.18 5.62 14.02
C PHE A 173 4.99 5.30 14.92
N SER A 174 4.43 4.09 14.78
CA SER A 174 3.25 3.66 15.55
C SER A 174 3.61 2.86 16.80
N THR A 175 4.57 3.35 17.60
CA THR A 175 5.16 2.61 18.74
C THR A 175 4.26 2.46 19.96
N GLN A 176 3.24 3.32 20.12
CA GLN A 176 2.33 3.30 21.28
C GLN A 176 0.98 2.62 21.01
N ASN A 177 0.52 2.62 19.75
CA ASN A 177 -0.87 2.25 19.42
C ASN A 177 -1.01 0.84 18.83
N LYS A 178 0.10 0.21 18.41
CA LYS A 178 0.10 -1.13 17.80
C LYS A 178 1.21 -1.99 18.40
N ALA A 179 0.89 -3.24 18.73
CA ALA A 179 1.84 -4.22 19.26
C ALA A 179 3.03 -4.45 18.33
N GLU A 180 2.79 -4.41 17.02
CA GLU A 180 3.83 -4.58 16.00
C GLU A 180 4.69 -3.33 15.81
N LYS A 181 4.37 -2.20 16.43
CA LYS A 181 5.12 -0.92 16.34
C LYS A 181 5.58 -0.60 14.90
N PRO A 182 4.69 -0.60 13.89
CA PRO A 182 5.09 -0.45 12.50
C PRO A 182 5.63 0.95 12.24
N ILE A 183 6.53 1.02 11.26
CA ILE A 183 7.11 2.25 10.74
C ILE A 183 6.67 2.35 9.29
N ASN A 184 5.97 3.43 8.98
CA ASN A 184 5.42 3.67 7.65
C ASN A 184 6.07 4.88 7.01
N LEU A 185 6.32 4.81 5.71
CA LEU A 185 6.56 5.97 4.87
C LEU A 185 5.19 6.47 4.37
N ILE A 186 4.79 7.64 4.82
CA ILE A 186 3.56 8.29 4.37
C ILE A 186 3.89 9.14 3.15
N LEU A 187 3.30 8.82 2.00
CA LEU A 187 3.49 9.58 0.76
C LEU A 187 2.19 10.22 0.32
N LYS A 188 2.28 11.42 -0.25
CA LYS A 188 1.16 12.14 -0.87
C LYS A 188 0.83 11.47 -2.21
N LEU A 189 -0.45 11.21 -2.47
CA LEU A 189 -0.89 10.58 -3.73
C LEU A 189 -0.57 11.47 -4.93
N GLU A 190 -0.85 12.77 -4.83
CA GLU A 190 -0.52 13.76 -5.86
C GLU A 190 0.98 13.79 -6.19
N PHE A 191 1.84 13.64 -5.17
CA PHE A 191 3.28 13.55 -5.39
C PHE A 191 3.63 12.34 -6.26
N LEU A 192 3.11 11.16 -5.92
CA LEU A 192 3.37 9.93 -6.67
C LEU A 192 2.94 10.04 -8.15
N GLU A 193 1.79 10.67 -8.40
CA GLU A 193 1.31 10.95 -9.75
C GLU A 193 2.24 11.93 -10.48
N LYS A 194 2.60 13.04 -9.81
CA LYS A 194 3.47 14.09 -10.38
C LYS A 194 4.85 13.58 -10.78
N ILE A 195 5.44 12.65 -10.01
CA ILE A 195 6.74 12.04 -10.34
C ILE A 195 6.62 10.83 -11.30
N GLY A 196 5.42 10.54 -11.81
CA GLY A 196 5.19 9.46 -12.79
C GLY A 196 5.30 8.06 -12.21
N MET A 197 5.22 7.91 -10.89
CA MET A 197 5.26 6.60 -10.21
C MET A 197 3.88 5.98 -10.07
N ALA A 198 2.83 6.81 -10.12
CA ALA A 198 1.46 6.40 -9.96
C ALA A 198 0.55 6.88 -11.10
N LYS A 199 -0.53 6.13 -11.31
CA LYS A 199 -1.64 6.52 -12.18
C LYS A 199 -2.97 6.10 -11.57
N ARG A 200 -3.87 7.07 -11.47
CA ARG A 200 -5.24 6.85 -11.01
C ARG A 200 -6.11 6.18 -12.08
N LEU A 201 -6.88 5.18 -11.68
CA LEU A 201 -7.84 4.44 -12.52
C LEU A 201 -9.25 5.05 -12.42
N VAL A 202 -9.68 5.36 -11.19
CA VAL A 202 -10.99 5.90 -10.80
C VAL A 202 -10.77 6.94 -9.72
#